data_AF-A0A260QPY8-F1
#
_entry.id   AF-A0A260QPY8-F1
#
_cell.length_a   1.000
_cell.length_b   1.000
_cell.length_c   1.000
_cell.angle_alpha   90.00
_cell.angle_beta   90.00
_cell.angle_gamma   90.00
#
_symmetry.space_group_name_H-M   'P 1'
#
loop_
_entity.id
_entity.type
_entity.pdbx_description
1 polymer ?
#
loop_
_entity_poly.entity_id
_entity_poly.type
_entity_poly.pdbx_seq_one_letter_code
_entity_poly.pdbx_strand_id
1 'polypeptide(L)'
;MQRCIVNSNGCWLWQGPTAPHGYGTTIRAWGRGWLPHRLAYTVMVGEIPEGLQIDHLCRVRKCINPNHLEAVTQAENLRRQGAAVTVCPRGHAYTSGNTYITHGGGRACKACIRLRSRNRYAGQGALV
;
A
#
# COMPACT_ATOMS: atom_id res chain seq x y z
N MET A 1 -19.73 -19.46 14.33
CA MET A 1 -19.92 -18.13 13.73
C MET A 1 -18.87 -17.91 12.66
N GLN A 2 -19.27 -17.84 11.39
CA GLN A 2 -18.35 -17.63 10.26
C GLN A 2 -17.80 -16.20 10.31
N ARG A 3 -16.48 -16.05 10.43
CA ARG A 3 -15.83 -14.72 10.62
C ARG A 3 -15.40 -14.06 9.30
N CYS A 4 -15.82 -14.59 8.15
CA CYS A 4 -15.55 -14.00 6.84
C CYS A 4 -16.70 -14.25 5.84
N ILE A 5 -16.84 -13.34 4.88
CA ILE A 5 -17.69 -13.52 3.68
C ILE A 5 -16.79 -13.52 2.44
N VAL A 6 -17.15 -14.25 1.39
CA VAL A 6 -16.42 -14.27 0.12
C VAL A 6 -17.09 -13.31 -0.86
N ASN A 7 -16.33 -12.39 -1.47
CA ASN A 7 -16.85 -11.52 -2.52
C ASN A 7 -16.58 -12.08 -3.93
N SER A 8 -17.10 -11.43 -4.96
CA SER A 8 -16.92 -11.81 -6.37
C SER A 8 -15.46 -11.82 -6.86
N ASN A 9 -14.58 -11.09 -6.19
CA ASN A 9 -13.14 -11.06 -6.50
C ASN A 9 -12.37 -12.17 -5.74
N GLY A 10 -13.06 -13.10 -5.07
CA GLY A 10 -12.44 -14.17 -4.28
C GLY A 10 -11.82 -13.72 -2.95
N CYS A 11 -12.04 -12.48 -2.52
CA CYS A 11 -11.54 -12.00 -1.24
C CYS A 11 -12.36 -12.58 -0.09
N TRP A 12 -11.68 -13.12 0.93
CA TRP A 12 -12.32 -13.52 2.18
C TRP A 12 -12.32 -12.31 3.12
N LEU A 13 -13.43 -11.59 3.18
CA LEU A 13 -13.54 -10.33 3.90
C LEU A 13 -13.82 -10.58 5.38
N TRP A 14 -12.88 -10.19 6.23
CA TRP A 14 -13.02 -10.21 7.68
C TRP A 14 -14.27 -9.46 8.15
N GLN A 15 -15.10 -10.11 8.98
CA GLN A 15 -16.36 -9.56 9.52
C GLN A 15 -16.25 -9.13 10.99
N GLY A 16 -15.10 -9.29 11.62
CA GLY A 16 -14.89 -8.81 12.99
C GLY A 16 -14.50 -7.33 13.05
N PRO A 17 -14.11 -6.83 14.25
CA PRO A 17 -13.74 -5.44 14.42
C PRO A 17 -12.53 -5.07 13.55
N THR A 18 -12.48 -3.80 13.16
CA THR A 18 -11.43 -3.24 12.30
C THR A 18 -10.89 -1.96 12.92
N ALA A 19 -9.57 -1.78 12.85
CA ALA A 19 -8.90 -0.56 13.27
C ALA A 19 -9.19 0.60 12.29
N PRO A 20 -8.97 1.87 12.68
CA PRO A 20 -9.21 3.04 11.82
C PRO A 20 -8.48 2.99 10.47
N HIS A 21 -7.29 2.36 10.43
CA HIS A 21 -6.52 2.16 9.19
C HIS A 21 -7.05 1.01 8.30
N GLY A 22 -8.19 0.40 8.64
CA GLY A 22 -8.92 -0.54 7.79
C GLY A 22 -8.51 -2.02 7.88
N TYR A 23 -7.53 -2.36 8.72
CA TYR A 23 -7.18 -3.77 8.98
C TYR A 23 -8.10 -4.35 10.05
N GLY A 24 -8.36 -5.66 9.99
CA GLY A 24 -8.97 -6.38 11.11
C GLY A 24 -8.13 -6.22 12.38
N THR A 25 -8.79 -6.05 13.52
CA THR A 25 -8.13 -5.91 14.81
C THR A 25 -7.61 -7.24 15.33
N THR A 26 -6.77 -7.15 16.36
CA THR A 26 -6.14 -8.28 17.03
C THR A 26 -7.14 -9.35 17.47
N ILE A 27 -6.93 -10.58 17.03
CA ILE A 27 -7.60 -11.79 17.51
C ILE A 27 -6.64 -12.60 18.39
N ARG A 28 -7.14 -13.20 19.47
CA ARG A 28 -6.32 -14.05 20.34
C ARG A 28 -6.24 -15.47 19.78
N ALA A 29 -5.03 -15.96 19.59
CA ALA A 29 -4.72 -17.34 19.22
C ALA A 29 -3.35 -17.74 19.79
N TRP A 30 -3.23 -18.97 20.31
CA TRP A 30 -2.01 -19.49 20.94
C TRP A 30 -1.39 -18.54 21.97
N GLY A 31 -2.21 -18.03 22.89
CA GLY A 31 -1.75 -17.16 23.97
C GLY A 31 -1.30 -15.75 23.57
N ARG A 32 -1.34 -15.38 22.28
CA ARG A 32 -0.97 -14.03 21.82
C ARG A 32 -1.99 -13.41 20.88
N GLY A 33 -1.83 -12.11 20.64
CA GLY A 33 -2.62 -11.34 19.69
C GLY A 33 -2.10 -11.45 18.27
N TRP A 34 -3.00 -11.62 17.30
CA TRP A 34 -2.68 -11.72 15.88
C TRP A 34 -3.53 -10.78 15.04
N LEU A 35 -2.96 -10.22 13.98
CA LEU A 35 -3.78 -9.63 12.91
C LEU A 35 -4.46 -10.77 12.12
N PRO A 36 -5.75 -10.67 11.76
CA PRO A 36 -6.48 -11.77 11.12
C PRO A 36 -5.83 -12.29 9.83
N HIS A 37 -5.29 -11.40 8.98
CA HIS A 37 -4.60 -11.81 7.75
C HIS A 37 -3.26 -12.51 8.01
N ARG A 38 -2.52 -12.10 9.06
CA ARG A 38 -1.27 -12.78 9.45
C ARG A 38 -1.56 -14.15 10.03
N LEU A 39 -2.60 -14.28 10.87
CA LEU A 39 -3.02 -15.58 11.39
C LEU A 39 -3.43 -16.52 10.25
N ALA A 40 -4.27 -16.03 9.33
CA ALA A 40 -4.71 -16.81 8.18
C ALA A 40 -3.54 -17.30 7.32
N TYR A 41 -2.58 -16.42 7.01
CA TYR A 41 -1.36 -16.80 6.30
C TYR A 41 -0.55 -17.85 7.08
N THR A 42 -0.33 -17.64 8.37
CA THR A 42 0.45 -18.58 9.18
C THR A 42 -0.16 -19.97 9.28
N VAL A 43 -1.48 -20.06 9.41
CA VAL A 43 -2.20 -21.34 9.50
C VAL A 43 -2.20 -22.09 8.16
N MET A 44 -2.33 -21.39 7.04
CA MET A 44 -2.60 -22.01 5.73
C MET A 44 -1.39 -22.09 4.80
N VAL A 45 -0.39 -21.24 5.01
CA VAL A 45 0.83 -21.17 4.18
C VAL A 45 2.07 -21.54 4.99
N GLY A 46 2.19 -20.96 6.18
CA GLY A 46 3.32 -21.21 7.08
C GLY A 46 3.82 -19.94 7.75
N GLU A 47 4.85 -20.09 8.58
CA GLU A 47 5.42 -18.96 9.32
C GLU A 47 5.85 -17.83 8.38
N ILE A 48 5.59 -16.58 8.81
CA ILE A 48 6.06 -15.39 8.09
C ILE A 48 7.54 -15.24 8.42
N PRO A 49 8.46 -15.38 7.44
CA PRO A 49 9.88 -15.29 7.72
C PRO A 49 10.26 -13.96 8.38
N GLU A 50 11.33 -13.99 9.18
CA GLU A 50 11.85 -12.79 9.84
C GLU A 50 12.18 -11.70 8.81
N GLY A 51 11.88 -10.44 9.16
CA GLY A 51 12.08 -9.30 8.27
C GLY A 51 11.01 -9.13 7.17
N LEU A 52 10.07 -10.08 7.02
CA LEU A 52 9.00 -9.98 6.03
C LEU A 52 7.67 -9.49 6.62
N GLN A 53 6.89 -8.84 5.76
CA GLN A 53 5.57 -8.29 6.03
C GLN A 53 4.57 -8.86 5.04
N ILE A 54 3.31 -8.97 5.45
CA ILE A 54 2.24 -9.41 4.54
C ILE A 54 1.76 -8.24 3.69
N ASP A 55 1.89 -8.36 2.37
CA ASP A 55 1.27 -7.47 1.36
C ASP A 55 -0.03 -8.09 0.83
N HIS A 56 -1.04 -7.25 0.61
CA HIS A 56 -2.30 -7.64 -0.01
C HIS A 56 -2.21 -7.43 -1.52
N LEU A 57 -2.09 -8.53 -2.28
CA LEU A 57 -2.11 -8.52 -3.74
C LEU A 57 -3.41 -7.89 -4.28
N CYS A 58 -4.53 -8.17 -3.60
CA CYS A 58 -5.85 -7.65 -3.93
C CYS A 58 -6.09 -6.19 -3.49
N ARG A 59 -5.16 -5.56 -2.76
CA ARG A 59 -5.30 -4.21 -2.18
C ARG A 59 -6.51 -4.00 -1.23
N VAL A 60 -7.14 -5.08 -0.79
CA VAL A 60 -8.26 -5.04 0.18
C VAL A 60 -7.74 -5.39 1.57
N ARG A 61 -7.59 -4.38 2.44
CA ARG A 61 -7.04 -4.54 3.81
C ARG A 61 -7.81 -5.52 4.70
N LYS A 62 -9.11 -5.72 4.45
CA LYS A 62 -9.95 -6.68 5.18
C LYS A 62 -9.86 -8.11 4.65
N CYS A 63 -9.15 -8.34 3.53
CA CYS A 63 -9.01 -9.68 2.97
C CYS A 63 -8.06 -10.53 3.82
N ILE A 64 -8.50 -11.74 4.15
CA ILE A 64 -7.71 -12.76 4.88
C ILE A 64 -7.45 -14.01 4.03
N ASN A 65 -7.80 -13.99 2.74
CA ASN A 65 -7.54 -15.12 1.83
C ASN A 65 -6.02 -15.26 1.62
N PRO A 66 -5.39 -16.38 1.99
CA PRO A 66 -3.93 -16.57 1.89
C PRO A 66 -3.43 -16.47 0.44
N ASN A 67 -4.24 -16.83 -0.55
CA ASN A 67 -3.88 -16.71 -1.97
C ASN A 67 -3.80 -15.25 -2.45
N HIS A 68 -4.30 -14.30 -1.66
CA HIS A 68 -4.20 -12.86 -1.92
C HIS A 68 -3.15 -12.17 -1.05
N LEU A 69 -2.34 -12.94 -0.32
CA LEU A 69 -1.32 -12.46 0.60
C LEU A 69 0.05 -12.93 0.13
N GLU A 70 1.05 -12.06 0.27
CA GLU A 70 2.43 -12.40 -0.03
C GLU A 70 3.33 -11.88 1.09
N ALA A 71 4.26 -12.71 1.58
CA ALA A 71 5.31 -12.25 2.48
C ALA A 71 6.42 -11.54 1.67
N VAL A 72 6.53 -10.23 1.86
CA VAL A 72 7.47 -9.37 1.12
C VAL A 72 8.34 -8.56 2.06
N THR A 73 9.46 -8.04 1.56
CA THR A 73 10.26 -7.07 2.32
C THR A 73 9.49 -5.76 2.48
N GLN A 74 9.85 -4.97 3.50
CA GLN A 74 9.28 -3.63 3.67
C GLN A 74 9.52 -2.74 2.43
N ALA A 75 10.70 -2.83 1.82
CA ALA A 75 11.04 -2.09 0.62
C ALA A 75 10.11 -2.41 -0.56
N GLU A 76 9.81 -3.70 -0.76
CA GLU A 76 8.90 -4.13 -1.83
C GLU A 76 7.44 -3.69 -1.55
N ASN A 77 6.98 -3.82 -0.30
CA ASN A 77 5.65 -3.34 0.09
C ASN A 77 5.51 -1.82 -0.19
N LEU A 78 6.49 -1.01 0.20
CA LEU A 78 6.49 0.43 -0.05
C LEU A 78 6.56 0.76 -1.55
N ARG A 79 7.38 0.02 -2.32
CA ARG A 79 7.46 0.18 -3.78
C ARG A 79 6.10 -0.06 -4.44
N ARG A 80 5.42 -1.13 -4.06
CA ARG A 80 4.09 -1.49 -4.59
C ARG A 80 3.00 -0.49 -4.20
N GLN A 81 2.99 -0.05 -2.94
CA GLN A 81 2.08 1.02 -2.49
C GLN A 81 2.33 2.31 -3.25
N GLY A 82 3.59 2.66 -3.44
CA GLY A 82 4.02 3.79 -4.25
C GLY A 82 3.46 3.66 -5.68
N ALA A 83 3.67 2.52 -6.35
CA ALA A 83 3.21 2.29 -7.72
C ALA A 83 1.69 2.35 -7.89
N ALA A 84 0.91 1.94 -6.87
CA ALA A 84 -0.55 2.03 -6.88
C ALA A 84 -1.09 3.46 -6.92
N VAL A 85 -0.29 4.46 -6.52
CA VAL A 85 -0.65 5.88 -6.64
C VAL A 85 -0.52 6.30 -8.11
N THR A 86 -1.64 6.54 -8.79
CA THR A 86 -1.65 6.88 -10.23
C THR A 86 -1.67 8.39 -10.50
N VAL A 87 -1.90 9.22 -9.48
CA VAL A 87 -1.98 10.68 -9.59
C VAL A 87 -1.09 11.34 -8.54
N CYS A 88 -0.46 12.45 -8.90
CA CYS A 88 0.32 13.23 -7.94
C CYS A 88 -0.60 14.07 -7.03
N PRO A 89 -0.10 14.63 -5.90
CA PRO A 89 -0.92 15.43 -4.97
C PRO A 89 -1.56 16.70 -5.56
N ARG A 90 -1.20 17.08 -6.79
CA ARG A 90 -1.79 18.20 -7.54
C ARG A 90 -2.73 17.75 -8.67
N GLY A 91 -3.08 16.47 -8.72
CA GLY A 91 -4.00 15.90 -9.70
C GLY A 91 -3.38 15.46 -11.04
N HIS A 92 -2.09 15.68 -11.29
CA HIS A 92 -1.48 15.22 -12.55
C HIS A 92 -1.27 13.70 -12.56
N ALA A 93 -1.64 13.03 -13.65
CA ALA A 93 -1.43 11.60 -13.83
C ALA A 93 0.07 11.23 -13.90
N TYR A 94 0.44 10.13 -13.24
CA TYR A 94 1.76 9.49 -13.37
C TYR A 94 1.79 8.60 -14.61
N THR A 95 2.00 9.22 -15.77
CA THR A 95 2.29 8.53 -17.05
C THR A 95 3.79 8.42 -17.27
N SER A 96 4.25 7.62 -18.24
CA SER A 96 5.66 7.57 -18.65
C SER A 96 6.20 8.97 -19.02
N GLY A 97 5.38 9.78 -19.71
CA GLY A 97 5.70 11.15 -20.09
C GLY A 97 5.73 12.15 -18.93
N ASN A 98 5.03 11.89 -17.82
CA ASN A 98 4.90 12.82 -16.69
C ASN A 98 5.56 12.33 -15.38
N THR A 99 6.17 11.15 -15.40
CA THR A 99 6.85 10.56 -14.24
C THR A 99 8.36 10.68 -14.38
N TYR A 100 9.03 11.12 -13.33
CA TYR A 100 10.48 11.12 -13.16
C TYR A 100 10.85 10.26 -11.95
N ILE A 101 11.79 9.33 -12.11
CA ILE A 101 12.31 8.52 -11.00
C ILE A 101 13.50 9.25 -10.40
N THR A 102 13.45 9.53 -9.09
CA THR A 102 14.54 10.19 -8.38
C THR A 102 15.67 9.20 -8.09
N HIS A 103 16.87 9.71 -7.80
CA HIS A 103 18.01 8.88 -7.43
C HIS A 103 17.73 7.98 -6.19
N GLY A 104 16.85 8.42 -5.28
CA GLY A 104 16.40 7.63 -4.14
C GLY A 104 15.25 6.65 -4.43
N GLY A 105 14.95 6.36 -5.69
CA GLY A 105 13.89 5.43 -6.09
C GLY A 105 12.46 5.95 -5.94
N GLY A 106 12.29 7.22 -5.57
CA GLY A 106 10.99 7.88 -5.48
C GLY A 106 10.47 8.33 -6.85
N ARG A 107 9.19 8.71 -6.92
CA ARG A 107 8.59 9.29 -8.14
C ARG A 107 8.29 10.77 -7.95
N ALA A 108 8.62 11.58 -8.95
CA ALA A 108 8.27 12.99 -9.02
C ALA A 108 7.44 13.29 -10.28
N CYS A 109 6.52 14.25 -10.17
CA CYS A 109 5.69 14.70 -11.27
C CYS A 109 6.41 15.78 -12.09
N LYS A 110 6.66 15.50 -13.37
CA LYS A 110 7.35 16.44 -14.29
C LYS A 110 6.59 17.75 -14.47
N ALA A 111 5.26 17.72 -14.56
CA ALA A 111 4.44 18.92 -14.61
C ALA A 111 4.62 19.80 -13.36
N CYS A 112 4.61 19.20 -12.16
CA CYS A 112 4.89 19.92 -10.91
C CYS A 112 6.29 20.54 -10.88
N ILE A 113 7.30 19.83 -11.41
CA ILE A 113 8.68 20.34 -11.49
C ILE A 113 8.74 21.57 -12.42
N ARG A 114 8.10 21.50 -13.59
CA ARG A 114 8.03 22.62 -14.55
C ARG A 114 7.35 23.85 -13.93
N LEU A 115 6.24 23.66 -13.22
CA LEU A 115 5.53 24.74 -12.53
C LEU A 115 6.41 25.43 -11.48
N ARG A 116 7.11 24.65 -10.65
CA ARG A 116 8.05 25.20 -9.64
C ARG A 116 9.19 25.97 -10.29
N SER A 117 9.73 25.45 -11.39
CA SER A 117 10.81 26.09 -12.15
C SER A 117 10.35 27.45 -12.68
N ARG A 118 9.20 27.52 -13.38
CA ARG A 118 8.62 28.77 -13.89
C ARG A 118 8.43 29.82 -12.80
N ASN A 119 7.88 29.44 -11.65
CA ASN A 119 7.64 30.36 -10.54
C ASN A 119 8.95 30.91 -9.94
N ARG A 120 10.02 30.11 -9.93
CA ARG A 120 11.35 30.56 -9.45
C ARG A 120 11.94 31.64 -10.35
N TYR A 121 11.82 31.49 -11.67
CA TYR A 121 12.32 32.49 -12.63
C TYR A 121 11.44 33.74 -12.68
N ALA A 122 10.12 33.60 -12.57
CA ALA A 122 9.21 34.75 -12.51
C ALA A 122 9.44 35.62 -11.27
N GLY A 123 9.82 35.03 -10.13
CA GLY A 123 10.15 35.77 -8.91
C GLY A 123 11.54 36.43 -8.89
N GLN A 124 12.44 36.10 -9.83
CA GLN A 124 13.78 36.69 -9.95
C GLN A 124 13.84 37.84 -10.96
N GLY A 125 12.78 38.06 -11.76
CA GLY A 125 12.69 39.11 -12.77
C GLY A 125 11.95 40.39 -12.33
N ALA A 126 11.58 40.53 -11.06
CA ALA A 126 10.86 41.69 -10.53
C ALA A 126 11.75 42.71 -9.80
N LEU A 127 13.05 42.73 -10.12
CA LEU A 127 14.01 43.75 -9.69
C LEU A 127 14.81 44.22 -10.92
N VAL A 128 14.14 44.95 -11.82
CA VAL A 128 14.75 45.94 -12.71
C VAL A 128 13.78 47.11 -12.87
#